data_AF-A0A7W6RML2-F1
#
_entry.id   AF-A0A7W6RML2-F1
#
_cell.length_a   1.000
_cell.length_b   1.000
_cell.length_c   1.000
_cell.angle_alpha   90.00
_cell.angle_beta   90.00
_cell.angle_gamma   90.00
#
_symmetry.space_group_name_H-M   'P 1'
#
loop_
_entity.id
_entity.type
_entity.pdbx_description
1 polymer ?
#
loop_
_entity_poly.entity_id
_entity_poly.type
_entity_poly.pdbx_seq_one_letter_code
_entity_poly.pdbx_strand_id
1 'polypeptide(L)' 'PRAAIFGNPQHPYTKTLMAAVPVPDPDRRRVRRGLSTEELKNPVRPLDYVGPTPSYREIGAGHLVRLEPAASP' A
#
# COMPACT_ATOMS: atom_id res chain seq x y z
N PRO A 1 7.77 -10.86 11.75
CA PRO A 1 6.88 -9.88 11.06
C PRO A 1 7.65 -8.74 10.34
N ARG A 2 8.53 -7.96 11.00
CA ARG A 2 9.20 -6.79 10.39
C ARG A 2 9.99 -7.10 9.11
N ALA A 3 10.73 -8.21 9.09
CA ALA A 3 11.63 -8.54 7.98
C ALA A 3 10.87 -8.77 6.66
N ALA A 4 9.65 -9.30 6.73
CA ALA A 4 8.80 -9.51 5.56
C ALA A 4 8.32 -8.19 4.92
N ILE A 5 8.08 -7.17 5.74
CA ILE A 5 7.64 -5.83 5.28
C ILE A 5 8.78 -5.14 4.52
N PHE A 6 10.01 -5.20 5.03
CA PHE A 6 11.16 -4.54 4.42
C PHE A 6 11.79 -5.32 3.25
N GLY A 7 11.78 -6.66 3.32
CA GLY A 7 12.43 -7.51 2.31
C GLY A 7 11.54 -7.85 1.11
N ASN A 8 10.23 -8.03 1.31
CA ASN A 8 9.29 -8.38 0.25
C ASN A 8 7.86 -7.90 0.56
N PRO A 9 7.62 -6.57 0.55
CA PRO A 9 6.30 -6.02 0.81
C PRO A 9 5.30 -6.52 -0.24
N GLN A 10 4.26 -7.22 0.20
CA GLN A 10 3.25 -7.80 -0.70
C GLN A 10 2.18 -6.78 -1.14
N HIS A 11 1.83 -5.84 -0.26
CA HIS A 11 0.73 -4.90 -0.51
C HIS A 11 1.20 -3.63 -1.25
N PRO A 12 0.45 -3.13 -2.26
CA PRO A 12 0.76 -1.88 -2.97
C PRO A 12 0.98 -0.68 -2.03
N TYR A 13 0.06 -0.42 -1.09
CA TYR A 13 0.22 0.62 -0.06
C TYR A 13 1.58 0.57 0.66
N THR A 14 2.01 -0.62 1.10
CA THR A 14 3.30 -0.81 1.78
C THR A 14 4.48 -0.58 0.82
N LYS A 15 4.38 -1.02 -0.44
CA LYS A 15 5.39 -0.74 -1.47
C LYS A 15 5.54 0.77 -1.70
N THR A 16 4.44 1.52 -1.76
CA THR A 16 4.45 2.98 -1.93
C THR A 16 5.12 3.68 -0.74
N LEU A 17 4.79 3.27 0.50
CA LEU A 17 5.44 3.83 1.70
C LEU A 17 6.96 3.57 1.70
N MET A 18 7.40 2.37 1.31
CA MET A 18 8.83 2.06 1.21
C MET A 18 9.52 2.85 0.08
N ALA A 19 8.84 3.05 -1.05
CA ALA A 19 9.37 3.82 -2.18
C ALA A 19 9.52 5.32 -1.89
N ALA A 20 8.77 5.85 -0.92
CA ALA A 20 8.86 7.23 -0.45
C ALA A 20 10.09 7.48 0.45
N VAL A 21 10.76 6.43 0.92
CA VAL A 21 11.98 6.57 1.74
C VAL A 21 13.13 7.09 0.85
N PRO A 22 13.74 8.23 1.21
CA PRO A 22 14.84 8.80 0.43
C PRO A 22 16.10 7.92 0.55
N VAL A 23 16.77 7.69 -0.58
CA VAL A 23 18.10 7.06 -0.59
C VAL A 23 19.13 8.14 -0.22
N PRO A 24 19.92 7.97 0.84
CA PRO A 24 20.96 8.90 1.25
C PRO A 24 22.19 8.72 0.34
N ASP A 25 22.04 9.07 -0.93
CA ASP A 25 23.11 9.15 -1.91
C ASP A 25 23.09 10.58 -2.48
N PRO A 26 24.15 11.38 -2.27
CA PRO A 26 24.19 12.78 -2.68
C PRO A 26 24.09 12.95 -4.20
N ASP A 27 24.54 11.98 -4.99
CA ASP A 27 24.47 12.01 -6.46
C ASP A 27 23.07 11.63 -6.99
N ARG A 28 22.27 10.92 -6.18
CA ARG A 28 20.89 10.51 -6.51
C ARG A 28 19.81 11.47 -6.02
N ARG A 29 20.18 12.63 -5.48
CA ARG A 29 19.28 13.61 -4.81
C ARG A 29 18.12 14.15 -5.68
N ARG A 30 18.09 13.88 -6.98
CA ARG A 30 17.16 14.49 -7.95
C ARG A 30 16.06 13.59 -8.52
N VAL A 31 15.91 12.35 -8.07
CA VAL A 31 14.77 11.52 -8.51
C VAL A 31 13.65 11.60 -7.47
N ARG A 32 12.83 12.66 -7.56
CA ARG A 32 11.52 12.69 -6.87
C ARG A 32 10.68 11.57 -7.49
N ARG A 33 10.69 10.37 -6.89
CA ARG A 33 9.74 9.31 -7.24
C ARG A 33 8.35 9.87 -7.00
N GLY A 34 7.57 10.02 -8.06
CA GLY A 34 6.27 10.67 -8.07
C GLY A 34 5.40 10.13 -6.94
N LEU A 35 5.28 10.92 -5.88
CA LEU A 35 4.21 10.76 -4.91
C LEU A 35 2.94 11.01 -5.71
N SER A 36 2.12 9.98 -5.85
CA SER A 36 0.84 10.06 -6.55
C SER A 36 0.03 11.23 -5.98
N THR A 37 -0.19 12.26 -6.80
CA THR A 37 -1.09 13.39 -6.55
C THR A 37 -2.53 13.04 -6.93
N GLU A 38 -2.90 11.76 -6.84
CA GLU A 38 -4.30 11.37 -7.02
C GLU A 38 -5.10 11.98 -5.87
N GLU A 39 -5.97 12.93 -6.22
CA GLU A 39 -6.90 13.56 -5.29
C GLU A 39 -7.57 12.47 -4.44
N LEU A 40 -7.53 12.64 -3.11
CA LEU A 40 -8.25 11.75 -2.21
C LEU A 40 -9.74 11.85 -2.56
N LYS A 41 -10.30 10.75 -3.10
CA LYS A 41 -11.74 10.61 -3.32
C LYS A 41 -12.47 10.93 -2.01
N ASN A 42 -13.57 11.68 -2.10
CA ASN A 42 -14.38 12.06 -0.94
C ASN A 42 -14.68 10.84 -0.06
N PRO A 43 -14.25 10.81 1.21
CA PRO A 43 -14.32 9.62 2.07
C PRO A 43 -15.73 9.34 2.61
N VAL A 44 -16.70 10.23 2.36
CA VAL A 44 -18.06 10.09 2.89
C VAL A 44 -18.81 8.98 2.14
N ARG A 45 -19.23 7.97 2.90
CA ARG A 45 -20.10 6.89 2.42
C ARG A 45 -21.54 7.18 2.85
N PRO A 46 -22.56 6.79 2.04
CA PRO A 46 -23.96 6.94 2.43
C PRO A 46 -24.31 5.99 3.58
N LEU A 47 -25.42 6.27 4.29
CA LEU A 47 -25.79 5.56 5.53
C LEU A 47 -26.14 4.08 5.30
N ASP A 48 -26.58 3.74 4.10
CA ASP A 48 -26.93 2.39 3.63
C ASP A 48 -25.74 1.64 3.00
N TYR A 49 -24.52 2.18 3.08
CA TYR A 49 -23.34 1.54 2.51
C TYR A 49 -23.01 0.21 3.19
N VAL A 50 -23.08 -0.88 2.44
CA VAL A 50 -22.57 -2.20 2.84
C VAL A 50 -21.22 -2.44 2.16
N GLY A 51 -20.16 -2.55 2.96
CA GLY A 51 -18.81 -2.79 2.47
C GLY A 51 -18.58 -4.24 2.03
N PRO A 52 -17.70 -4.47 1.04
CA PRO A 52 -17.34 -5.83 0.65
C PRO A 52 -16.60 -6.54 1.78
N THR A 53 -16.77 -7.87 1.88
CA THR A 53 -16.02 -8.69 2.83
C THR A 53 -14.54 -8.70 2.43
N PRO A 54 -13.63 -8.21 3.29
CA PRO A 54 -12.21 -8.18 2.97
C PRO A 54 -11.63 -9.61 2.93
N SER A 55 -10.83 -9.89 1.89
CA SER A 55 -10.04 -11.11 1.79
C SER A 55 -8.64 -10.89 2.33
N TYR A 56 -8.11 -11.84 3.08
CA TYR A 56 -6.76 -11.78 3.66
C TYR A 56 -5.94 -12.99 3.25
N ARG A 57 -4.63 -12.78 3.09
CA ARG A 57 -3.63 -13.83 2.88
C ARG A 57 -2.60 -13.80 3.98
N GLU A 58 -2.36 -14.95 4.61
CA GLU A 58 -1.27 -15.10 5.57
C GLU A 58 0.07 -15.32 4.84
N ILE A 59 1.08 -14.55 5.21
CA ILE A 59 2.42 -14.59 4.58
C ILE A 59 3.54 -14.97 5.57
N GLY A 60 3.15 -15.47 6.75
CA GLY A 60 4.01 -15.89 7.85
C GLY A 60 3.20 -15.87 9.15
N ALA A 61 3.67 -16.54 10.20
CA ALA A 61 2.91 -16.74 11.43
C ALA A 61 2.31 -15.42 11.99
N GLY A 62 0.98 -15.30 11.89
CA GLY A 62 0.21 -14.15 12.36
C GLY A 62 0.32 -12.89 11.49
N HIS A 63 0.87 -12.98 10.27
CA HIS A 63 1.04 -11.86 9.36
C HIS A 63 0.06 -11.94 8.19
N LEU A 64 -1.02 -11.17 8.30
CA LEU A 64 -2.09 -11.11 7.30
C LEU A 64 -1.93 -9.87 6.41
N VAL A 65 -2.08 -10.05 5.10
CA VAL A 65 -2.12 -8.99 4.10
C VAL A 65 -3.48 -8.99 3.44
N ARG A 66 -4.13 -7.82 3.39
CA ARG A 66 -5.39 -7.67 2.65
C ARG A 66 -5.14 -7.86 1.17
N LEU A 67 -5.93 -8.72 0.52
CA LEU A 67 -5.92 -8.83 -0.92
C LEU A 67 -6.76 -7.68 -1.48
N GLU A 68 -6.20 -6.97 -2.46
CA GLU A 68 -6.99 -6.04 -3.23
C GLU A 68 -8.05 -6.84 -4.00
N PRO A 69 -9.33 -6.45 -3.94
CA PRO A 69 -10.32 -7.04 -4.83
C PRO A 69 -9.82 -6.82 -6.26
N ALA A 70 -9.93 -7.83 -7.13
CA ALA A 70 -9.64 -7.65 -8.55
C ALA A 70 -10.37 -6.39 -9.01
N ALA A 71 -9.62 -5.36 -9.42
CA ALA A 71 -10.20 -4.11 -9.85
C ALA A 71 -11.26 -4.46 -10.90
N SER A 72 -12.52 -4.11 -10.61
CA SER A 72 -13.59 -4.32 -11.59
C SER A 72 -13.16 -3.57 -12.85
N PRO A 73 -13.16 -4.22 -14.03
CA PRO A 73 -12.76 -3.59 -15.29
C PRO A 73 -13.67 -2.40 -15.62
#